data_AF-A0A1U7DM93-F1
#
_entry.id   AF-A0A1U7DM93-F1
#
_cell.length_a   1.000
_cell.length_b   1.000
_cell.length_c   1.000
_cell.angle_alpha   90.00
_cell.angle_beta   90.00
_cell.angle_gamma   90.00
#
_symmetry.space_group_name_H-M   'P 1'
#
loop_
_entity.id
_entity.type
_entity.pdbx_description
1 polymer ?
#
loop_
_entity_poly.entity_id
_entity_poly.type
_entity_poly.pdbx_seq_one_letter_code
_entity_poly.pdbx_strand_id
1 'polypeptide(L)'
;MPGTKEEFQQFIRSDDFPCVGAKSALVRDAIQLVEVGAFDSTQSDLDIHRALLAFGDETLDLDGPLVQSFVVIFDGPRDLDERGFEKCLWDRLQSLHNIDVSAGHEWTEDTSADPSSAHFSLSLGGQAYFVIGLHPQSSRAARRFHRPALVFNSHEQFERLRRDGRYEKMRQVIRAREEEFHGGINPMLKDFGLGGEAAQYSGRRVGRNWSCPFSKKDVA
;
A
#
# COMPACT_ATOMS: atom_id res chain seq x y z
N MET A 1 -14.79 -23.55 -0.11
CA MET A 1 -14.54 -22.18 0.41
C MET A 1 -13.96 -21.39 -0.74
N PRO A 2 -14.32 -20.11 -0.92
CA PRO A 2 -13.73 -19.27 -1.96
C PRO A 2 -12.20 -19.21 -1.80
N GLY A 3 -11.47 -19.06 -2.90
CA GLY A 3 -10.01 -18.85 -2.85
C GLY A 3 -9.67 -17.46 -2.32
N THR A 4 -8.48 -17.24 -1.76
CA THR A 4 -8.09 -15.94 -1.17
C THR A 4 -8.22 -14.77 -2.15
N LYS A 5 -7.90 -14.99 -3.43
CA LYS A 5 -8.16 -14.01 -4.49
C LYS A 5 -9.64 -13.61 -4.53
N GLU A 6 -10.56 -14.57 -4.53
CA GLU A 6 -11.99 -14.29 -4.56
C GLU A 6 -12.45 -13.55 -3.29
N GLU A 7 -11.94 -13.95 -2.12
CA GLU A 7 -12.22 -13.27 -0.85
C GLU A 7 -11.79 -11.80 -0.88
N PHE A 8 -10.60 -11.51 -1.40
CA PHE A 8 -10.09 -10.15 -1.55
C PHE A 8 -10.91 -9.33 -2.54
N GLN A 9 -11.29 -9.93 -3.67
CA GLN A 9 -12.15 -9.26 -4.64
C GLN A 9 -13.55 -8.99 -4.08
N GLN A 10 -14.11 -9.91 -3.28
CA GLN A 10 -15.38 -9.70 -2.59
C GLN A 10 -15.29 -8.56 -1.57
N PHE A 11 -14.19 -8.49 -0.82
CA PHE A 11 -13.91 -7.36 0.07
C PHE A 11 -13.88 -6.03 -0.67
N ILE A 12 -13.22 -5.94 -1.82
CA ILE A 12 -13.22 -4.71 -2.63
C ILE A 12 -14.63 -4.38 -3.17
N ARG A 13 -15.42 -5.40 -3.55
CA ARG A 13 -16.77 -5.18 -4.11
C ARG A 13 -17.78 -4.75 -3.05
N SER A 14 -17.56 -5.07 -1.78
CA SER A 14 -18.53 -4.80 -0.70
C SER A 14 -18.93 -3.33 -0.64
N ASP A 15 -20.17 -3.08 -0.23
CA ASP A 15 -20.67 -1.71 -0.10
C ASP A 15 -19.92 -0.93 1.00
N ASP A 16 -19.49 -1.64 2.05
CA ASP A 16 -18.67 -1.12 3.15
C ASP A 16 -17.21 -0.76 2.75
N PHE A 17 -16.82 -1.00 1.50
CA PHE A 17 -15.51 -0.62 0.99
C PHE A 17 -15.64 0.63 0.09
N PRO A 18 -15.24 1.82 0.57
CA PRO A 18 -15.57 3.09 -0.09
C PRO A 18 -14.64 3.45 -1.25
N CYS A 19 -13.51 2.77 -1.43
CA CYS A 19 -12.47 3.16 -2.37
C CYS A 19 -12.86 2.87 -3.83
N VAL A 20 -13.39 3.89 -4.52
CA VAL A 20 -13.79 3.78 -5.94
C VAL A 20 -12.61 3.50 -6.87
N GLY A 21 -11.40 3.95 -6.51
CA GLY A 21 -10.17 3.65 -7.26
C GLY A 21 -9.88 2.16 -7.29
N ALA A 22 -9.91 1.50 -6.12
CA ALA A 22 -9.71 0.06 -6.02
C ALA A 22 -10.86 -0.73 -6.66
N LYS A 23 -12.12 -0.28 -6.56
CA LYS A 23 -13.23 -0.89 -7.32
C LYS A 23 -13.01 -0.79 -8.84
N SER A 24 -12.54 0.36 -9.33
CA SER A 24 -12.21 0.57 -10.75
C SER A 24 -11.05 -0.31 -11.19
N ALA A 25 -9.96 -0.38 -10.41
CA ALA A 25 -8.82 -1.24 -10.69
C ALA A 25 -9.24 -2.72 -10.78
N LEU A 26 -10.10 -3.17 -9.86
CA LEU A 26 -10.63 -4.53 -9.89
C LEU A 26 -11.46 -4.84 -11.14
N VAL A 27 -12.36 -3.94 -11.55
CA VAL A 27 -13.20 -4.13 -12.74
C VAL A 27 -12.37 -4.19 -14.03
N ARG A 28 -11.21 -3.54 -14.05
CA ARG A 28 -10.33 -3.45 -15.22
C ARG A 28 -9.12 -4.38 -15.15
N ASP A 29 -9.15 -5.35 -14.24
CA ASP A 29 -8.08 -6.35 -14.04
C ASP A 29 -6.69 -5.72 -13.79
N ALA A 30 -6.65 -4.55 -13.14
CA ALA A 30 -5.44 -3.80 -12.83
C ALA A 30 -4.89 -4.13 -11.42
N ILE A 31 -5.19 -5.32 -10.89
CA ILE A 31 -4.73 -5.78 -9.58
C ILE A 31 -4.05 -7.13 -9.74
N GLN A 32 -2.72 -7.15 -9.58
CA GLN A 32 -1.95 -8.38 -9.46
C GLN A 32 -1.89 -8.81 -8.00
N LEU A 33 -2.10 -10.09 -7.74
CA LEU A 33 -2.20 -10.63 -6.39
C LEU A 33 -1.28 -11.83 -6.23
N VAL A 34 -0.55 -11.85 -5.11
CA VAL A 34 0.22 -13.01 -4.66
C VAL A 34 -0.18 -13.39 -3.24
N GLU A 35 -0.19 -14.69 -2.97
CA GLU A 35 -0.47 -15.26 -1.66
C GLU A 35 0.83 -15.82 -1.09
N VAL A 36 1.12 -15.50 0.16
CA VAL A 36 2.35 -15.86 0.84
C VAL A 36 2.07 -16.30 2.28
N GLY A 37 3.11 -16.80 2.96
CA GLY A 37 3.00 -17.33 4.32
C GLY A 37 2.77 -16.27 5.39
N ALA A 38 3.44 -16.42 6.52
CA ALA A 38 3.21 -15.60 7.70
C ALA A 38 3.74 -14.16 7.56
N PHE A 39 2.93 -13.18 7.94
CA PHE A 39 3.21 -11.74 7.89
C PHE A 39 4.30 -11.29 8.88
N ASP A 40 4.47 -12.03 9.97
CA ASP A 40 5.50 -11.81 10.99
C ASP A 40 6.80 -12.58 10.69
N SER A 41 6.98 -13.07 9.46
CA SER A 41 8.13 -13.89 9.03
C SER A 41 8.76 -13.41 7.72
N THR A 42 10.09 -13.50 7.63
CA THR A 42 10.88 -13.14 6.44
C THR A 42 10.99 -14.22 5.37
N GLN A 43 10.38 -15.39 5.59
CA GLN A 43 10.53 -16.54 4.71
C GLN A 43 10.07 -16.27 3.27
N SER A 44 9.04 -15.43 3.09
CA SER A 44 8.51 -15.12 1.76
C SER A 44 9.03 -13.81 1.17
N ASP A 45 9.87 -13.05 1.88
CA ASP A 45 10.25 -11.69 1.44
C ASP A 45 11.01 -11.69 0.11
N LEU A 46 11.85 -12.69 -0.14
CA LEU A 46 12.55 -12.83 -1.42
C LEU A 46 11.59 -13.12 -2.58
N ASP A 47 10.58 -13.95 -2.35
CA ASP A 47 9.58 -14.27 -3.38
C ASP A 47 8.64 -13.09 -3.63
N ILE A 48 8.28 -12.35 -2.57
CA ILE A 48 7.54 -11.08 -2.68
C ILE A 48 8.34 -10.07 -3.50
N HIS A 49 9.62 -9.89 -3.20
CA HIS A 49 10.51 -8.97 -3.91
C HIS A 49 10.57 -9.31 -5.40
N ARG A 50 10.85 -10.57 -5.76
CA ARG A 50 10.87 -11.03 -7.16
C ARG A 50 9.54 -10.79 -7.88
N ALA A 51 8.43 -11.10 -7.22
CA ALA A 51 7.10 -10.89 -7.80
C ALA A 51 6.77 -9.40 -7.98
N LEU A 52 7.24 -8.54 -7.07
CA LEU A 52 7.08 -7.09 -7.17
C LEU A 52 7.94 -6.52 -8.32
N LEU A 53 9.18 -6.99 -8.49
CA LEU A 53 10.01 -6.61 -9.64
C LEU A 53 9.35 -7.02 -10.96
N ALA A 54 8.89 -8.27 -11.07
CA ALA A 54 8.17 -8.74 -12.26
C ALA A 54 6.91 -7.90 -12.53
N PHE A 55 6.18 -7.49 -11.49
CA PHE A 55 5.06 -6.56 -11.65
C PHE A 55 5.52 -5.20 -12.21
N GLY A 56 6.60 -4.63 -11.67
CA GLY A 56 7.17 -3.36 -12.13
C GLY A 56 7.66 -3.40 -13.58
N ASP A 57 8.33 -4.50 -13.97
CA ASP A 57 8.97 -4.62 -15.28
C ASP A 57 8.00 -5.09 -16.38
N GLU A 58 7.08 -6.01 -16.05
CA GLU A 58 6.28 -6.71 -17.07
C GLU A 58 4.82 -6.25 -17.12
N THR A 59 4.30 -5.69 -16.02
CA THR A 59 2.86 -5.40 -15.88
C THR A 59 2.56 -3.91 -15.74
N LEU A 60 3.40 -3.18 -15.01
CA LEU A 60 3.17 -1.77 -14.69
C LEU A 60 3.33 -0.89 -15.93
N ASP A 61 2.21 -0.35 -16.41
CA ASP A 61 2.15 0.62 -17.50
C ASP A 61 2.04 2.03 -16.92
N LEU A 62 3.19 2.69 -16.75
CA LEU A 62 3.27 4.04 -16.17
C LEU A 62 2.50 5.10 -16.98
N ASP A 63 2.35 4.88 -18.29
CA ASP A 63 1.58 5.74 -19.19
C ASP A 63 0.09 5.38 -19.23
N GLY A 64 -0.27 4.27 -18.61
CA GLY A 64 -1.62 3.75 -18.52
C GLY A 64 -2.58 4.72 -17.82
N PRO A 65 -3.86 4.77 -18.23
CA PRO A 65 -4.85 5.64 -17.61
C PRO A 65 -5.30 5.15 -16.22
N LEU A 66 -4.80 4.01 -15.75
CA LEU A 66 -5.25 3.31 -14.55
C LEU A 66 -4.13 3.15 -13.55
N VAL A 67 -4.46 3.32 -12.28
CA VAL A 67 -3.56 2.89 -11.21
C VAL A 67 -3.60 1.38 -11.16
N GLN A 68 -2.43 0.78 -11.31
CA GLN A 68 -2.21 -0.63 -11.12
C GLN A 68 -1.70 -0.89 -9.71
N SER A 69 -2.17 -1.98 -9.11
CA SER A 69 -1.83 -2.37 -7.75
C SER A 69 -1.20 -3.76 -7.75
N PHE A 70 -0.13 -3.91 -6.97
CA PHE A 70 0.38 -5.21 -6.58
C PHE A 70 -0.03 -5.51 -5.14
N VAL A 71 -0.64 -6.67 -4.89
CA VAL A 71 -1.22 -7.04 -3.60
C VAL A 71 -0.56 -8.31 -3.09
N VAL A 72 0.00 -8.24 -1.88
CA VAL A 72 0.50 -9.40 -1.15
C VAL A 72 -0.49 -9.73 -0.04
N ILE A 73 -1.02 -10.95 -0.04
CA ILE A 73 -1.90 -11.44 1.02
C ILE A 73 -1.19 -12.52 1.83
N PHE A 74 -1.17 -12.34 3.14
CA PHE A 74 -0.50 -13.22 4.08
C PHE A 74 -1.50 -14.16 4.76
N ASP A 75 -1.08 -15.38 5.13
CA ASP A 75 -1.93 -16.36 5.81
C ASP A 75 -2.39 -15.92 7.21
N GLY A 76 -1.53 -15.19 7.91
CA GLY A 76 -1.71 -14.69 9.27
C GLY A 76 -0.39 -14.12 9.81
N PRO A 77 -0.26 -13.86 11.13
CA PRO A 77 -1.31 -13.90 12.15
C PRO A 77 -2.45 -12.90 11.87
N ARG A 78 -3.68 -13.21 12.29
CA ARG A 78 -4.90 -12.42 12.00
C ARG A 78 -5.39 -11.60 13.19
N ASP A 79 -4.74 -11.75 14.32
CA ASP A 79 -5.10 -11.22 15.64
C ASP A 79 -4.14 -10.12 16.12
N LEU A 80 -3.18 -9.71 15.29
CA LEU A 80 -2.33 -8.56 15.58
C LEU A 80 -3.18 -7.29 15.77
N ASP A 81 -2.94 -6.60 16.89
CA ASP A 81 -3.44 -5.25 17.08
C ASP A 81 -2.76 -4.26 16.10
N GLU A 82 -3.23 -3.01 16.05
CA GLU A 82 -2.69 -2.03 15.11
C GLU A 82 -1.18 -1.78 15.29
N ARG A 83 -0.65 -1.91 16.52
CA ARG A 83 0.79 -1.68 16.78
C ARG A 83 1.63 -2.87 16.32
N GLY A 84 1.17 -4.09 16.60
CA GLY A 84 1.81 -5.33 16.14
C GLY A 84 1.80 -5.42 14.62
N PHE A 85 0.67 -5.07 13.99
CA PHE A 85 0.59 -5.00 12.53
C PHE A 85 1.53 -3.96 11.95
N GLU A 86 1.57 -2.73 12.50
CA GLU A 86 2.49 -1.69 12.04
C GLU A 86 3.96 -2.11 12.16
N LYS A 87 4.34 -2.74 13.27
CA LYS A 87 5.69 -3.26 13.44
C LYS A 87 6.03 -4.28 12.35
N CYS A 88 5.17 -5.28 12.15
CA CYS A 88 5.40 -6.32 11.14
C CYS A 88 5.46 -5.73 9.73
N LEU A 89 4.57 -4.77 9.41
CA LEU A 89 4.59 -4.05 8.14
C LEU A 89 5.96 -3.43 7.90
N TRP A 90 6.48 -2.66 8.85
CA TRP A 90 7.78 -2.01 8.68
C TRP A 90 8.94 -3.00 8.66
N ASP A 91 8.87 -4.10 9.41
CA ASP A 91 9.86 -5.18 9.33
C ASP A 91 9.85 -5.81 7.92
N ARG A 92 8.68 -6.00 7.29
CA ARG A 92 8.58 -6.48 5.90
C ARG A 92 9.19 -5.48 4.92
N LEU A 93 8.80 -4.20 5.01
CA LEU A 93 9.30 -3.17 4.09
C LEU A 93 10.80 -2.96 4.21
N GLN A 94 11.35 -2.99 5.43
CA GLN A 94 12.79 -2.94 5.64
C GLN A 94 13.50 -4.16 5.04
N SER A 95 12.94 -5.36 5.20
CA SER A 95 13.49 -6.59 4.63
C SER A 95 13.51 -6.54 3.10
N LEU A 96 12.38 -6.13 2.48
CA LEU A 96 12.29 -5.93 1.03
C LEU A 96 13.34 -4.93 0.54
N HIS A 97 13.49 -3.79 1.23
CA HIS A 97 14.52 -2.79 0.90
C HIS A 97 15.94 -3.36 1.00
N ASN A 98 16.23 -4.15 2.03
CA ASN A 98 17.55 -4.77 2.18
C ASN A 98 17.85 -5.77 1.05
N ILE A 99 16.84 -6.53 0.60
CA ILE A 99 16.95 -7.44 -0.55
C ILE A 99 17.19 -6.63 -1.83
N ASP A 100 16.43 -5.55 -2.02
CA ASP A 100 16.51 -4.68 -3.20
C ASP A 100 17.91 -4.07 -3.37
N VAL A 101 18.45 -3.52 -2.28
CA VAL A 101 19.81 -3.00 -2.24
C VAL A 101 20.85 -4.09 -2.49
N SER A 102 20.66 -5.28 -1.92
CA SER A 102 21.57 -6.42 -2.15
C SER A 102 21.54 -6.92 -3.59
N ALA A 103 20.43 -6.70 -4.30
CA ALA A 103 20.28 -6.98 -5.73
C ALA A 103 20.84 -5.86 -6.63
N GLY A 104 21.30 -4.74 -6.04
CA GLY A 104 21.91 -3.62 -6.77
C GLY A 104 20.93 -2.56 -7.24
N HIS A 105 19.68 -2.57 -6.76
CA HIS A 105 18.71 -1.52 -7.09
C HIS A 105 18.94 -0.28 -6.22
N GLU A 106 19.13 0.86 -6.88
CA GLU A 106 19.22 2.16 -6.22
C GLU A 106 17.82 2.70 -5.92
N TRP A 107 17.77 3.59 -4.93
CA TRP A 107 16.54 4.33 -4.63
C TRP A 107 16.22 5.28 -5.79
N THR A 108 14.97 5.30 -6.25
CA THR A 108 14.56 6.18 -7.36
C THR A 108 14.76 7.67 -7.04
N GLU A 109 15.18 8.45 -8.03
CA GLU A 109 15.37 9.90 -7.90
C GLU A 109 14.04 10.66 -7.77
N ASP A 110 12.91 10.04 -8.12
CA ASP A 110 11.59 10.67 -8.13
C ASP A 110 11.05 10.97 -6.72
N THR A 111 11.58 10.31 -5.70
CA THR A 111 11.07 10.42 -4.32
C THR A 111 12.18 10.48 -3.29
N SER A 112 11.89 11.10 -2.16
CA SER A 112 12.84 11.18 -1.05
C SER A 112 13.00 9.83 -0.35
N ALA A 113 14.23 9.46 -0.01
CA ALA A 113 14.51 8.30 0.84
C ALA A 113 14.30 8.55 2.34
N ASP A 114 14.08 9.79 2.76
CA ASP A 114 13.86 10.16 4.16
C ASP A 114 12.38 9.97 4.51
N PRO A 115 12.00 9.02 5.40
CA PRO A 115 10.61 8.78 5.76
C PRO A 115 9.93 9.92 6.53
N SER A 116 10.69 10.93 6.96
CA SER A 116 10.15 12.18 7.53
C SER A 116 9.81 13.23 6.48
N SER A 117 10.28 13.05 5.24
CA SER A 117 10.02 13.96 4.13
C SER A 117 8.57 13.91 3.66
N ALA A 118 8.04 15.07 3.24
CA ALA A 118 6.75 15.16 2.58
C ALA A 118 6.74 14.52 1.18
N HIS A 119 7.92 14.27 0.61
CA HIS A 119 8.13 13.66 -0.70
C HIS A 119 8.60 12.19 -0.62
N PHE A 120 8.45 11.57 0.56
CA PHE A 120 8.79 10.15 0.72
C PHE A 120 7.76 9.24 0.06
N SER A 121 8.24 8.27 -0.71
CA SER A 121 7.53 7.02 -0.99
C SER A 121 8.53 5.88 -1.04
N LEU A 122 8.11 4.68 -0.65
CA LEU A 122 9.00 3.52 -0.65
C LEU A 122 9.49 3.21 -2.06
N SER A 123 10.81 3.17 -2.26
CA SER A 123 11.39 2.71 -3.52
C SER A 123 11.78 1.24 -3.45
N LEU A 124 11.35 0.45 -4.43
CA LEU A 124 11.77 -0.94 -4.65
C LEU A 124 11.89 -1.16 -6.16
N GLY A 125 12.97 -1.79 -6.63
CA GLY A 125 13.17 -2.06 -8.06
C GLY A 125 13.29 -0.81 -8.92
N GLY A 126 13.77 0.30 -8.36
CA GLY A 126 13.81 1.60 -9.05
C GLY A 126 12.44 2.27 -9.24
N GLN A 127 11.37 1.73 -8.66
CA GLN A 127 10.02 2.29 -8.72
C GLN A 127 9.56 2.76 -7.34
N ALA A 128 8.79 3.85 -7.29
CA ALA A 128 8.21 4.37 -6.05
C ALA A 128 6.77 3.84 -5.84
N TYR A 129 6.48 3.37 -4.63
CA TYR A 129 5.19 2.82 -4.25
C TYR A 129 4.60 3.48 -3.02
N PHE A 130 3.32 3.81 -3.12
CA PHE A 130 2.48 4.09 -1.97
C PHE A 130 1.96 2.76 -1.39
N VAL A 131 2.36 2.43 -0.16
CA VAL A 131 1.97 1.18 0.48
C VAL A 131 0.73 1.34 1.36
N ILE A 132 -0.24 0.44 1.22
CA ILE A 132 -1.42 0.37 2.09
C ILE A 132 -1.44 -0.98 2.82
N GLY A 133 -1.40 -0.91 4.14
CA GLY A 133 -1.65 -2.05 5.03
C GLY A 133 -3.14 -2.25 5.30
N LEU A 134 -3.58 -3.51 5.20
CA LEU A 134 -4.92 -4.00 5.54
C LEU A 134 -4.79 -5.11 6.58
N HIS A 135 -5.66 -5.12 7.59
CA HIS A 135 -5.67 -6.18 8.60
C HIS A 135 -7.00 -6.24 9.37
N PRO A 136 -7.35 -7.40 9.97
CA PRO A 136 -8.68 -7.62 10.57
C PRO A 136 -8.99 -6.65 11.72
N GLN A 137 -7.96 -6.27 12.48
CA GLN A 137 -8.09 -5.43 13.68
C GLN A 137 -7.93 -3.93 13.39
N SER A 138 -8.02 -3.50 12.13
CA SER A 138 -7.90 -2.09 11.80
C SER A 138 -9.07 -1.30 12.40
N SER A 139 -8.78 -0.17 13.04
CA SER A 139 -9.82 0.77 13.48
C SER A 139 -10.65 1.33 12.31
N ARG A 140 -10.14 1.23 11.08
CA ARG A 140 -10.76 1.78 9.87
C ARG A 140 -11.45 0.69 9.05
N ALA A 141 -12.75 0.86 8.78
CA ALA A 141 -13.55 -0.11 8.01
C ALA A 141 -12.95 -0.46 6.66
N ALA A 142 -12.55 0.57 5.90
CA ALA A 142 -11.90 0.42 4.59
C ALA A 142 -10.57 -0.34 4.61
N ARG A 143 -9.99 -0.63 5.79
CA ARG A 143 -8.74 -1.38 5.95
C ARG A 143 -8.92 -2.74 6.67
N ARG A 144 -10.15 -3.12 7.00
CA ARG A 144 -10.47 -4.39 7.70
C ARG A 144 -10.67 -5.54 6.73
N PHE A 145 -9.62 -5.89 5.99
CA PHE A 145 -9.60 -7.18 5.29
C PHE A 145 -9.33 -8.29 6.32
N HIS A 146 -9.97 -9.47 6.15
CA HIS A 146 -9.92 -10.55 7.14
C HIS A 146 -8.57 -11.30 7.22
N ARG A 147 -7.59 -10.88 6.43
CA ARG A 147 -6.18 -11.31 6.47
C ARG A 147 -5.25 -10.09 6.41
N PRO A 148 -4.03 -10.18 6.94
CA PRO A 148 -3.01 -9.16 6.69
C PRO A 148 -2.72 -9.08 5.19
N ALA A 149 -2.65 -7.86 4.65
CA ALA A 149 -2.26 -7.63 3.28
C ALA A 149 -1.50 -6.31 3.12
N LEU A 150 -0.59 -6.28 2.16
CA LEU A 150 0.11 -5.08 1.69
C LEU A 150 -0.27 -4.82 0.25
N VAL A 151 -0.70 -3.59 -0.04
CA VAL A 151 -1.02 -3.13 -1.39
C VAL A 151 0.02 -2.09 -1.79
N PHE A 152 0.71 -2.33 -2.90
CA PHE A 152 1.70 -1.44 -3.48
C PHE A 152 1.06 -0.76 -4.69
N ASN A 153 0.83 0.55 -4.60
CA ASN A 153 0.31 1.35 -5.71
C ASN A 153 1.44 2.20 -6.28
N SER A 154 1.56 2.29 -7.61
CA SER A 154 2.55 3.16 -8.24
C SER A 154 2.36 4.62 -7.81
N HIS A 155 3.41 5.21 -7.25
CA HIS A 155 3.45 6.63 -6.92
C HIS A 155 3.33 7.49 -8.20
N GLU A 156 4.04 7.11 -9.26
CA GLU A 156 4.05 7.88 -10.50
C GLU A 156 2.67 7.92 -11.18
N GLN A 157 1.98 6.79 -11.29
CA GLN A 157 0.62 6.76 -11.83
C GLN A 157 -0.33 7.65 -11.02
N PHE A 158 -0.13 7.70 -9.70
CA PHE A 158 -0.91 8.56 -8.82
C PHE A 158 -0.59 10.06 -8.99
N GLU A 159 0.68 10.42 -9.14
CA GLU A 159 1.10 11.79 -9.45
C GLU A 159 0.57 12.25 -10.82
N ARG A 160 0.55 11.35 -11.82
CA ARG A 160 -0.09 11.61 -13.11
C ARG A 160 -1.59 11.87 -12.95
N LEU A 161 -2.31 11.05 -12.17
CA LEU A 161 -3.72 11.30 -11.86
C LEU A 161 -3.96 12.68 -11.23
N ARG A 162 -3.05 13.14 -10.38
CA ARG A 162 -3.09 14.48 -9.76
C ARG A 162 -2.87 15.58 -10.79
N ARG A 163 -1.83 15.47 -11.62
CA ARG A 163 -1.52 16.44 -12.68
C ARG A 163 -2.66 16.60 -13.69
N ASP A 164 -3.34 15.50 -14.01
CA ASP A 164 -4.48 15.48 -14.94
C ASP A 164 -5.80 15.97 -14.32
N GLY A 165 -5.83 16.29 -13.02
CA GLY A 165 -7.05 16.67 -12.29
C GLY A 165 -8.08 15.53 -12.11
N ARG A 166 -7.72 14.29 -12.48
CA ARG A 166 -8.56 13.10 -12.31
C ARG A 166 -8.62 12.67 -10.85
N TYR A 167 -7.55 12.93 -10.10
CA TYR A 167 -7.48 12.65 -8.67
C TYR A 167 -8.52 13.44 -7.86
N GLU A 168 -8.67 14.74 -8.10
CA GLU A 168 -9.63 15.59 -7.39
C GLU A 168 -11.08 15.12 -7.58
N LYS A 169 -11.45 14.71 -8.80
CA LYS A 169 -12.77 14.11 -9.08
C LYS A 169 -12.96 12.81 -8.31
N MET A 170 -11.97 11.93 -8.31
CA MET A 170 -12.01 10.67 -7.56
C MET A 170 -12.11 10.93 -6.05
N ARG A 171 -11.34 11.88 -5.52
CA ARG A 171 -11.33 12.30 -4.12
C ARG A 171 -12.69 12.82 -3.65
N GLN A 172 -13.37 13.64 -4.46
CA GLN A 172 -14.72 14.12 -4.16
C GLN A 172 -15.73 12.97 -4.05
N VAL A 173 -15.68 12.02 -4.99
CA VAL A 173 -16.57 10.84 -4.96
C VAL A 173 -16.31 9.95 -3.75
N ILE A 174 -15.04 9.72 -3.39
CA ILE A 174 -14.71 8.90 -2.22
C ILE A 174 -15.19 9.59 -0.93
N ARG A 175 -14.98 10.90 -0.79
CA ARG A 175 -15.43 11.67 0.39
C ARG A 175 -16.95 11.59 0.58
N ALA A 176 -17.71 11.79 -0.49
CA ALA A 176 -19.17 11.71 -0.44
C ALA A 176 -19.64 10.33 0.06
N ARG A 177 -19.02 9.25 -0.43
CA ARG A 177 -19.33 7.89 0.03
C ARG A 177 -18.90 7.63 1.47
N GLU A 178 -17.75 8.11 1.90
CA GLU A 178 -17.31 7.90 3.29
C GLU A 178 -18.13 8.68 4.31
N GLU A 179 -18.57 9.89 3.97
CA GLU A 179 -19.50 10.65 4.80
C GLU A 179 -20.85 9.93 4.93
N GLU A 180 -21.35 9.35 3.83
CA GLU A 180 -22.61 8.61 3.80
C GLU A 180 -22.55 7.29 4.58
N PHE A 181 -21.46 6.53 4.46
CA PHE A 181 -21.39 5.14 4.96
C PHE A 181 -20.53 4.94 6.23
N HIS A 182 -19.62 5.86 6.56
CA HIS A 182 -18.60 5.63 7.60
C HIS A 182 -18.41 6.76 8.61
N GLY A 183 -19.22 7.83 8.53
CA GLY A 183 -19.29 8.87 9.56
C GLY A 183 -18.02 9.72 9.72
N GLY A 184 -17.10 9.71 8.74
CA GLY A 184 -15.89 10.54 8.76
C GLY A 184 -14.99 10.40 7.54
N ILE A 185 -14.34 11.51 7.17
CA ILE A 185 -13.48 11.63 5.98
C ILE A 185 -12.15 10.85 6.13
N ASN A 186 -11.73 10.15 5.06
CA ASN A 186 -10.42 9.52 4.94
C ASN A 186 -9.27 10.49 5.27
N PRO A 187 -8.43 10.19 6.27
CA PRO A 187 -7.21 10.95 6.50
C PRO A 187 -6.22 10.87 5.33
N MET A 188 -6.27 9.81 4.51
CA MET A 188 -5.46 9.66 3.28
C MET A 188 -5.87 10.65 2.19
N LEU A 189 -7.10 11.16 2.26
CA LEU A 189 -7.60 12.21 1.39
C LEU A 189 -7.43 13.58 2.05
N LYS A 190 -6.75 13.70 3.18
CA LYS A 190 -6.15 14.98 3.59
C LYS A 190 -4.80 15.03 2.89
N ASP A 191 -4.53 16.14 2.21
CA ASP A 191 -3.20 16.39 1.65
C ASP A 191 -2.23 16.21 2.81
N PHE A 192 -1.40 15.17 2.72
CA PHE A 192 -0.43 14.67 3.68
C PHE A 192 -0.57 15.31 5.06
N GLY A 193 -1.33 14.68 5.97
CA GLY A 193 -1.62 15.23 7.29
C GLY A 193 -0.37 15.62 8.11
N LEU A 194 -0.52 15.82 9.42
CA LEU A 194 0.60 16.24 10.28
C LEU A 194 1.80 15.24 10.34
N GLY A 195 1.72 14.09 9.66
CA GLY A 195 2.83 13.16 9.44
C GLY A 195 2.89 12.80 7.95
N GLY A 196 4.11 12.74 7.40
CA GLY A 196 4.39 12.39 6.01
C GLY A 196 3.81 11.02 5.61
N GLU A 197 3.95 10.69 4.33
CA GLU A 197 3.40 9.48 3.71
C GLU A 197 3.62 8.20 4.54
N ALA A 198 4.81 8.01 5.11
CA ALA A 198 5.15 6.83 5.92
C ALA A 198 4.14 6.57 7.05
N ALA A 199 3.69 7.61 7.75
CA ALA A 199 2.73 7.47 8.87
C ALA A 199 1.38 6.86 8.46
N GLN A 200 1.11 6.80 7.15
CA GLN A 200 -0.15 6.35 6.59
C GLN A 200 -0.14 4.88 6.17
N TYR A 201 1.03 4.25 6.06
CA TYR A 201 1.15 2.90 5.49
C TYR A 201 0.37 1.87 6.31
N SER A 202 0.58 1.82 7.63
CA SER A 202 -0.14 0.89 8.53
C SER A 202 -1.64 1.20 8.64
N GLY A 203 -2.02 2.48 8.52
CA GLY A 203 -3.40 2.94 8.70
C GLY A 203 -3.79 3.15 10.15
N ARG A 204 -2.89 2.85 11.09
CA ARG A 204 -3.02 3.17 12.51
C ARG A 204 -3.02 4.68 12.70
N ARG A 205 -3.83 5.18 13.64
CA ARG A 205 -3.74 6.59 14.02
C ARG A 205 -2.50 6.81 14.89
N VAL A 206 -1.60 7.66 14.43
CA VAL A 206 -0.36 8.01 15.14
C VAL A 206 -0.36 9.46 15.63
N GLY A 207 0.39 9.72 16.69
CA GLY A 207 0.55 11.06 17.27
C GLY A 207 1.77 11.80 16.70
N ARG A 208 1.95 13.07 17.09
CA ARG A 208 3.08 13.93 16.64
C ARG A 208 4.47 13.39 16.96
N ASN A 209 4.59 12.52 17.96
CA ASN A 209 5.86 11.93 18.38
C ASN A 209 6.16 10.61 17.69
N TRP A 210 5.37 10.22 16.68
CA TRP A 210 5.63 9.02 15.91
C TRP A 210 6.80 9.24 14.95
N SER A 211 7.72 8.28 14.92
CA SER A 211 8.80 8.22 13.96
C SER A 211 8.73 6.92 13.17
N CYS A 212 9.05 7.00 11.89
CA CYS A 212 9.13 5.82 11.05
C CYS A 212 10.37 4.99 11.46
N PRO A 213 10.24 3.66 11.67
CA PRO A 213 11.38 2.80 12.00
C PRO A 213 12.21 2.41 10.76
N PHE A 214 11.78 2.80 9.56
CA PHE A 214 12.49 2.52 8.31
C PHE A 214 13.84 3.23 8.26
N SER A 215 14.86 2.52 7.80
CA SER A 215 16.21 3.03 7.59
C SER A 215 16.68 2.63 6.18
N LYS A 216 16.85 3.64 5.32
CA LYS A 216 17.42 3.44 3.99
C LYS A 216 18.84 2.88 4.09
N LYS A 217 19.14 1.93 3.20
CA LYS A 217 20.47 1.36 2.92
C LYS A 217 20.91 1.76 1.52
N ASP A 218 22.22 1.87 1.33
CA ASP A 218 22.87 2.18 0.05
C ASP A 218 23.37 0.90 -0.60
N VAL A 219 23.39 0.88 -1.94
CA VAL A 219 24.08 -0.17 -2.71
C VAL A 219 25.58 -0.08 -2.39
N ALA A 220 26.20 -1.25 -2.21
CA ALA A 220 27.61 -1.38 -1.84
C ALA A 220 28.55 -1.10 -3.01
#